data_AF-A0A3B9VUI8-F1
#
_entry.id   AF-A0A3B9VUI8-F1
#
_cell.length_a   1.000
_cell.length_b   1.000
_cell.length_c   1.000
_cell.angle_alpha   90.00
_cell.angle_beta   90.00
_cell.angle_gamma   90.00
#
_symmetry.space_group_name_H-M   'P 1'
#
loop_
_entity.id
_entity.type
_entity.pdbx_description
1 polymer ?
#
loop_
_entity_poly.entity_id
_entity_poly.type
_entity_poly.pdbx_seq_one_letter_code
_entity_poly.pdbx_strand_id
1 'polypeptide(L)'
;NHDVVRHVSRFGYNGSGPRDGDGIGPADPQPDTALGRRRAAAASLFMLALPGAAYLYQGEELGLPDGIDIPEYLRQDPTFARTGGARLGRDGCRVPLPWRAAERHLGFGSGQDPWLPLPA
;
A
#
# COMPACT_ATOMS: atom_id res chain seq x y z
N ASN A 1 -3.74 -7.59 -1.37
CA ASN A 1 -2.88 -8.26 -2.39
C ASN A 1 -2.18 -7.17 -3.20
N HIS A 2 -1.52 -7.50 -4.31
CA HIS A 2 -0.74 -6.53 -5.12
C HIS A 2 -1.59 -5.66 -6.07
N ASP A 3 -2.92 -5.73 -5.99
CA ASP A 3 -3.84 -5.02 -6.89
C ASP A 3 -4.82 -4.09 -6.19
N VAL A 4 -4.82 -4.06 -4.86
CA VAL A 4 -5.70 -3.19 -4.08
C VAL A 4 -4.90 -2.49 -3.01
N VAL A 5 -5.38 -1.32 -2.61
CA VAL A 5 -4.83 -0.54 -1.51
C VAL A 5 -4.67 -1.40 -0.25
N ARG A 6 -3.53 -1.23 0.43
CA ARG A 6 -3.20 -1.98 1.65
C ARG A 6 -4.29 -1.84 2.71
N HIS A 7 -4.48 -2.89 3.51
CA HIS A 7 -5.52 -2.98 4.55
C HIS A 7 -5.56 -1.76 5.47
N VAL A 8 -4.40 -1.29 5.94
CA VAL A 8 -4.33 -0.14 6.84
C VAL A 8 -4.91 1.12 6.20
N SER A 9 -4.54 1.43 4.96
CA SER A 9 -5.09 2.58 4.25
C SER A 9 -6.57 2.36 3.91
N ARG A 10 -6.94 1.17 3.43
CA ARG A 10 -8.33 0.83 3.06
C ARG A 10 -9.29 1.01 4.24
N PHE A 11 -8.93 0.50 5.41
CA PHE A 11 -9.78 0.57 6.61
C PHE A 11 -9.60 1.87 7.41
N GLY A 12 -8.66 2.73 7.01
CA GLY A 12 -8.47 4.07 7.56
C GLY A 12 -9.52 5.09 7.11
N TYR A 13 -10.33 4.76 6.10
CA TYR A 13 -11.46 5.60 5.68
C TYR A 13 -12.70 5.39 6.54
N ASN A 14 -13.43 6.48 6.80
CA ASN A 14 -14.78 6.48 7.36
C ASN A 14 -15.80 6.75 6.24
N GLY A 15 -15.87 5.85 5.26
CA GLY A 15 -16.69 6.01 4.06
C GLY A 15 -16.13 5.21 2.89
N SER A 16 -16.42 5.64 1.67
CA SER A 16 -15.86 5.03 0.46
C SER A 16 -14.37 5.34 0.35
N GLY A 17 -13.55 4.29 0.39
CA GLY A 17 -12.14 4.37 0.01
C GLY A 17 -11.95 4.51 -1.51
N PRO A 18 -10.69 4.49 -1.98
CA PRO A 18 -10.37 4.51 -3.40
C PRO A 18 -10.98 3.30 -4.13
N ARG A 19 -11.19 3.47 -5.44
CA ARG A 19 -11.70 2.40 -6.32
C ARG A 19 -10.73 1.22 -6.34
N ASP A 20 -11.27 0.00 -6.40
CA ASP A 20 -10.44 -1.20 -6.56
C ASP A 20 -9.59 -1.11 -7.84
N GLY A 21 -8.33 -1.50 -7.76
CA GLY A 21 -7.36 -1.38 -8.85
C GLY A 21 -6.84 0.05 -9.09
N ASP A 22 -7.14 1.00 -8.20
CA ASP A 22 -6.55 2.34 -8.18
C ASP A 22 -5.82 2.58 -6.84
N GLY A 23 -5.04 3.65 -6.79
CA GLY A 23 -4.20 4.00 -5.64
C GLY A 23 -4.73 5.21 -4.88
N ILE A 24 -3.95 5.65 -3.89
CA ILE A 24 -4.14 6.91 -3.17
C ILE A 24 -2.95 7.80 -3.49
N GLY A 25 -3.20 9.06 -3.84
CA GLY A 25 -2.19 10.08 -4.03
C GLY A 25 -2.29 11.18 -2.98
N PRO A 26 -1.33 12.11 -2.96
CA PRO A 26 -1.29 13.17 -1.96
C PRO A 26 -2.48 14.15 -2.04
N ALA A 27 -3.11 14.24 -3.22
CA ALA A 27 -4.27 15.08 -3.47
C ALA A 27 -5.61 14.42 -3.11
N ASP A 28 -5.62 13.11 -2.85
CA ASP A 28 -6.83 12.39 -2.46
C ASP A 28 -7.16 12.62 -0.97
N PRO A 29 -8.39 12.32 -0.52
CA PRO A 29 -8.69 12.22 0.89
C PRO A 29 -7.74 11.20 1.56
N GLN A 30 -7.06 11.63 2.62
CA GLN A 30 -6.06 10.79 3.29
C GLN A 30 -6.69 9.86 4.34
N PRO A 31 -6.29 8.58 4.41
CA PRO A 31 -6.81 7.66 5.41
C PRO A 31 -6.26 7.97 6.81
N ASP A 32 -7.07 7.74 7.85
CA ASP A 32 -6.58 7.74 9.22
C ASP A 32 -5.77 6.45 9.47
N THR A 33 -4.44 6.57 9.49
CA THR A 33 -3.53 5.44 9.66
C THR A 33 -3.70 4.75 11.01
N ALA A 34 -3.97 5.49 12.10
CA ALA A 34 -4.12 4.92 13.43
C ALA A 34 -5.43 4.10 13.53
N LEU A 35 -6.52 4.64 13.01
CA LEU A 35 -7.78 3.92 12.88
C LEU A 35 -7.65 2.70 11.96
N GLY A 36 -6.99 2.91 10.83
CA GLY A 36 -6.71 1.91 9.81
C GLY A 36 -5.96 0.70 10.38
N ARG A 37 -4.90 0.92 11.16
CA ARG A 37 -4.16 -0.16 11.83
C ARG A 37 -5.04 -1.00 12.76
N ARG A 38 -5.87 -0.35 13.59
CA ARG A 38 -6.78 -1.07 14.51
C ARG A 38 -7.79 -1.93 13.73
N ARG A 39 -8.42 -1.35 12.71
CA ARG A 39 -9.43 -2.05 11.90
C ARG A 39 -8.82 -3.13 11.03
N ALA A 40 -7.66 -2.89 10.43
CA ALA A 40 -6.90 -3.88 9.66
C ALA A 40 -6.55 -5.10 10.50
N ALA A 41 -5.99 -4.90 11.70
CA ALA A 41 -5.67 -6.00 12.60
C ALA A 41 -6.93 -6.82 12.97
N ALA A 42 -8.06 -6.14 13.27
CA ALA A 42 -9.33 -6.81 13.55
C ALA A 42 -9.85 -7.60 12.33
N ALA A 43 -9.73 -7.04 11.13
CA ALA A 43 -10.14 -7.69 9.89
C ALA A 43 -9.28 -8.93 9.59
N SER A 44 -7.96 -8.84 9.73
CA SER A 44 -7.05 -9.98 9.55
C SER A 44 -7.30 -11.07 10.60
N LEU A 45 -7.53 -10.69 11.87
CA LEU A 45 -7.88 -11.66 12.93
C LEU A 45 -9.19 -12.39 12.61
N PHE A 46 -10.21 -11.65 12.18
CA PHE A 46 -11.48 -12.24 11.76
C PHE A 46 -11.29 -13.19 10.59
N MET A 47 -10.59 -12.76 9.53
CA MET A 47 -10.33 -13.56 8.33
C MET A 47 -9.58 -14.86 8.66
N LEU A 48 -8.58 -14.81 9.55
CA LEU A 48 -7.81 -15.98 9.99
C LEU A 48 -8.63 -16.98 10.84
N ALA A 49 -9.75 -16.55 11.43
CA ALA A 49 -10.65 -17.41 12.18
C ALA A 49 -11.72 -18.09 11.30
N LEU A 50 -11.84 -17.70 10.03
CA LEU A 50 -12.80 -18.32 9.11
C LEU A 50 -12.27 -19.67 8.59
N PRO A 51 -13.16 -20.65 8.36
CA PRO A 51 -12.76 -21.91 7.75
C PRO A 51 -12.32 -21.69 6.30
N GLY A 52 -11.11 -22.08 5.97
CA GLY A 52 -10.55 -22.00 4.61
C GLY A 52 -9.08 -21.64 4.60
N ALA A 53 -8.51 -21.55 3.39
CA ALA A 53 -7.17 -21.01 3.21
C ALA A 53 -7.19 -19.48 3.37
N ALA A 54 -6.26 -18.96 4.16
CA ALA A 54 -6.06 -17.54 4.35
C ALA A 54 -4.92 -17.02 3.47
N TYR A 55 -5.06 -15.78 2.97
CA TYR A 55 -4.04 -15.10 2.20
C TYR A 55 -3.68 -13.80 2.91
N LEU A 56 -2.41 -13.66 3.28
CA LEU A 56 -1.83 -12.43 3.81
C LEU A 56 -0.90 -11.85 2.75
N TYR A 57 -1.01 -10.54 2.49
CA TYR A 57 -0.13 -9.87 1.54
C TYR A 57 1.08 -9.25 2.25
N GLN A 58 2.22 -9.24 1.57
CA GLN A 58 3.49 -8.79 2.15
C GLN A 58 3.40 -7.38 2.76
N GLY A 59 3.76 -7.23 4.03
CA GLY A 59 3.62 -5.99 4.80
C GLY A 59 2.26 -5.81 5.49
N GLU A 60 1.27 -6.68 5.26
CA GLU A 60 0.04 -6.70 6.05
C GLU A 60 0.32 -7.14 7.49
N GLU A 61 1.24 -8.09 7.67
CA GLU A 61 1.73 -8.56 8.97
C GLU A 61 2.43 -7.47 9.79
N LEU A 62 2.95 -6.44 9.10
CA LEU A 62 3.58 -5.27 9.70
C LEU A 62 2.60 -4.09 9.88
N GLY A 63 1.37 -4.21 9.39
CA GLY A 63 0.41 -3.11 9.38
C GLY A 63 0.90 -1.91 8.57
N LEU A 64 1.51 -2.15 7.40
CA LEU A 64 1.98 -1.08 6.53
C LEU A 64 0.80 -0.37 5.82
N PRO A 65 0.78 0.97 5.81
CA PRO A 65 -0.09 1.74 4.93
C PRO A 65 0.40 1.69 3.48
N ASP A 66 -0.48 2.07 2.56
CA ASP A 66 -0.16 2.26 1.14
C ASP A 66 0.87 3.38 0.95
N GLY A 67 1.74 3.26 -0.06
CA GLY A 67 2.65 4.33 -0.46
C GLY A 67 1.90 5.42 -1.23
N ILE A 68 1.72 6.57 -0.60
CA ILE A 68 0.91 7.69 -1.13
C ILE A 68 1.77 8.65 -1.96
N ASP A 69 3.00 8.88 -1.52
CA ASP A 69 3.91 9.88 -2.09
C ASP A 69 4.81 9.31 -3.18
N ILE A 70 4.19 8.75 -4.24
CA ILE A 70 4.91 8.26 -5.43
C ILE A 70 4.88 9.34 -6.52
N PRO A 71 6.02 9.97 -6.86
CA PRO A 71 6.10 10.92 -7.96
C PRO A 71 5.66 10.30 -9.29
N GLU A 72 4.98 11.08 -10.12
CA GLU A 72 4.41 10.62 -11.40
C GLU A 72 5.46 9.95 -12.30
N TYR A 73 6.66 10.52 -12.38
CA TYR A 73 7.75 9.99 -13.22
C TYR A 73 8.36 8.68 -12.71
N LEU A 74 8.04 8.27 -11.47
CA LEU A 74 8.45 7.00 -10.88
C LEU A 74 7.34 5.94 -10.92
N ARG A 75 6.12 6.29 -11.33
CA ARG A 75 5.03 5.31 -11.42
C ARG A 75 5.32 4.26 -12.48
N GLN A 76 5.12 3.00 -12.11
CA GLN A 76 5.40 1.82 -12.93
C GLN A 76 4.12 1.12 -13.40
N ASP A 77 2.97 1.37 -12.76
CA ASP A 77 1.71 0.72 -13.14
C ASP A 77 1.26 1.19 -14.54
N PRO A 78 1.05 0.26 -15.50
CA PRO A 78 0.56 0.63 -16.82
C PRO A 78 -0.77 1.38 -16.81
N THR A 79 -1.59 1.25 -15.77
CA THR A 79 -2.80 2.04 -15.59
C THR A 79 -2.51 3.55 -15.59
N PHE A 80 -1.43 3.99 -14.94
CA PHE A 80 -1.06 5.40 -14.89
C PHE A 80 -0.74 5.94 -16.28
N ALA A 81 0.16 5.26 -17.00
CA ALA A 81 0.55 5.65 -18.36
C ALA A 81 -0.63 5.59 -19.35
N ARG A 82 -1.44 4.53 -19.32
CA ARG A 82 -2.57 4.33 -20.25
C ARG A 82 -3.71 5.32 -20.04
N THR A 83 -3.84 5.89 -18.84
CA THR A 83 -4.89 6.87 -18.51
C THR A 83 -4.40 8.31 -18.54
N GLY A 84 -3.14 8.55 -18.94
CA GLY A 84 -2.55 9.88 -18.92
C GLY A 84 -2.53 10.50 -17.51
N GLY A 85 -2.35 9.67 -16.48
CA GLY A 85 -2.33 10.10 -15.09
C GLY A 85 -3.68 10.26 -14.41
N ALA A 86 -4.80 10.08 -15.12
CA ALA A 86 -6.14 10.17 -14.51
C ALA A 86 -6.43 9.08 -13.47
N ARG A 87 -5.66 7.98 -13.48
CA ARG A 87 -5.69 6.92 -12.46
C ARG A 87 -4.28 6.67 -11.97
N LEU A 88 -4.10 6.66 -10.66
CA LEU A 88 -2.79 6.46 -10.03
C LEU A 88 -2.29 5.03 -10.17
N GLY A 89 -3.21 4.07 -10.31
CA GLY A 89 -2.87 2.66 -10.39
C GLY A 89 -2.42 2.08 -9.04
N ARG A 90 -1.82 0.89 -9.08
CA ARG A 90 -1.69 0.02 -7.89
C ARG A 90 -0.30 0.10 -7.24
N ASP A 91 0.56 1.01 -7.67
CA ASP A 91 1.95 1.09 -7.20
C ASP A 91 2.10 1.34 -5.70
N GLY A 92 1.13 2.02 -5.07
CA GLY A 92 1.19 2.30 -3.63
C GLY A 92 1.21 1.03 -2.76
N CYS A 93 0.55 -0.05 -3.18
CA CYS A 93 0.64 -1.33 -2.47
C CYS A 93 1.93 -2.13 -2.82
N ARG A 94 2.68 -1.70 -3.84
CA ARG A 94 3.87 -2.39 -4.39
C ARG A 94 5.20 -1.74 -4.01
N VAL A 95 5.16 -0.68 -3.20
CA VAL A 95 6.38 -0.03 -2.68
C VAL A 95 7.28 -1.05 -1.95
N PRO A 96 8.60 -0.84 -1.95
CA PRO A 96 9.55 -1.74 -1.31
C PRO A 96 9.24 -1.97 0.17
N LEU A 97 9.55 -3.18 0.67
CA LEU A 97 9.32 -3.53 2.07
C LEU A 97 10.43 -3.05 3.00
N PRO A 98 10.09 -2.56 4.21
CA PRO A 98 11.06 -2.17 5.21
C PRO A 98 11.55 -3.37 6.03
N TRP A 99 12.70 -3.92 5.66
CA TRP A 99 13.30 -5.06 6.37
C TRP A 99 14.10 -4.65 7.60
N ARG A 100 14.81 -3.52 7.55
CA ARG A 100 15.75 -3.05 8.58
C ARG A 100 15.73 -1.53 8.69
N ALA A 101 15.24 -1.00 9.81
CA ALA A 101 14.95 0.43 10.00
C ALA A 101 16.14 1.40 9.80
N ALA A 102 17.37 0.94 10.01
CA ALA A 102 18.58 1.79 9.99
C ALA A 102 19.48 1.53 8.77
N GLU A 103 19.07 0.67 7.83
CA GLU A 103 19.86 0.39 6.63
C GLU A 103 19.37 1.23 5.45
N ARG A 104 20.26 1.44 4.47
CA ARG A 104 19.87 2.07 3.21
C ARG A 104 18.71 1.29 2.60
N HIS A 105 17.74 2.03 2.09
CA HIS A 105 16.49 1.49 1.54
C HIS A 105 15.70 0.62 2.54
N LEU A 106 15.88 0.87 3.84
CA LEU A 106 15.32 0.05 4.91
C LEU A 106 15.70 -1.44 4.76
N GLY A 107 16.91 -1.72 4.27
CA GLY A 107 17.39 -3.09 4.02
C GLY A 107 16.80 -3.75 2.78
N PHE A 108 16.07 -3.00 1.93
CA PHE A 108 15.55 -3.50 0.66
C PHE A 108 16.60 -3.41 -0.44
N GLY A 109 17.05 -4.58 -0.93
CA GLY A 109 18.10 -4.67 -1.94
C GLY A 109 19.49 -4.31 -1.40
N SER A 110 20.50 -4.42 -2.25
CA SER A 110 21.92 -4.25 -1.87
C SER A 110 22.71 -3.30 -2.77
N GLY A 111 22.02 -2.55 -3.64
CA GLY A 111 22.65 -1.84 -4.77
C GLY A 111 22.02 -0.49 -5.08
N GLN A 112 21.40 -0.37 -6.26
CA GLN A 112 20.82 0.87 -6.77
C GLN A 112 19.58 1.32 -5.98
N ASP A 113 19.05 2.50 -6.30
CA ASP A 113 17.75 2.93 -5.77
C ASP A 113 16.65 1.97 -6.22
N PRO A 114 15.67 1.65 -5.35
CA PRO A 114 14.56 0.79 -5.71
C PRO A 114 13.72 1.41 -6.83
N TRP A 115 13.02 0.55 -7.57
CA TRP A 115 12.21 0.96 -8.72
C TRP A 115 10.99 1.82 -8.34
N LEU A 116 10.58 1.79 -7.07
CA LEU A 116 9.59 2.68 -6.46
C LEU A 116 10.18 3.28 -5.19
N PRO A 117 9.78 4.51 -4.82
CA PRO A 117 10.26 5.14 -3.61
C PRO A 117 9.76 4.39 -2.37
N LEU A 118 10.54 4.47 -1.30
CA LEU A 118 10.09 4.08 0.03
C LEU A 118 9.16 5.16 0.59
N PRO A 119 8.06 4.78 1.25
CA PRO A 119 7.23 5.73 1.99
C PRO A 119 8.05 6.45 3.06
N ALA A 120 7.80 7.75 3.24
CA ALA A 120 8.42 8.58 4.28
C ALA A 120 7.93 8.23 5.69
#